data_AF-A0A951F9D0-F1
#
_entry.id   AF-A0A951F9D0-F1
#
_cell.length_a   1.000
_cell.length_b   1.000
_cell.length_c   1.000
_cell.angle_alpha   90.00
_cell.angle_beta   90.00
_cell.angle_gamma   90.00
#
_symmetry.space_group_name_H-M   'P 1'
#
loop_
_entity.id
_entity.type
_entity.pdbx_description
1 polymer ?
#
loop_
_entity_poly.entity_id
_entity_poly.type
_entity_poly.pdbx_seq_one_letter_code
_entity_poly.pdbx_strand_id
1 'polypeptide(L)'
;MKREELDKARTPQELHAALEAKAKELELFPGSQDKSNDWGPVYSNDRFDLRIDKHPGREEYCLMLLHKLRAGNSLLDHFRRP
;
A
#
# COMPACT_ATOMS: atom_id res chain seq x y z
N MET A 1 -6.56 9.58 4.06
CA MET A 1 -5.76 8.35 3.80
C MET A 1 -4.42 8.55 4.51
N LYS A 2 -4.07 7.73 5.51
CA LYS A 2 -2.77 7.83 6.21
C LYS A 2 -1.73 7.07 5.38
N ARG A 3 -0.53 7.65 5.23
CA ARG A 3 0.62 7.02 4.58
C ARG A 3 1.70 6.80 5.63
N GLU A 4 2.29 5.62 5.64
CA GLU A 4 3.34 5.23 6.57
C GLU A 4 4.53 4.71 5.77
N GLU A 5 5.72 5.27 6.02
CA GLU A 5 6.97 4.81 5.43
C GLU A 5 7.53 3.71 6.34
N LEU A 6 7.70 2.51 5.79
CA LEU A 6 8.19 1.35 6.53
C LEU A 6 9.70 1.18 6.39
N ASP A 7 10.23 1.42 5.20
CA ASP A 7 11.65 1.22 4.88
C ASP A 7 12.07 2.08 3.69
N LYS A 8 13.38 2.22 3.47
CA LYS A 8 13.96 2.93 2.33
C LYS A 8 15.24 2.27 1.84
N ALA A 9 15.45 2.31 0.53
CA ALA A 9 16.65 1.76 -0.10
C ALA A 9 17.08 2.59 -1.32
N ARG A 10 18.29 2.32 -1.81
CA ARG A 10 18.81 2.96 -3.03
C ARG A 10 18.28 2.30 -4.30
N THR A 11 17.85 1.05 -4.20
CA THR A 11 17.25 0.32 -5.31
C THR A 11 15.90 -0.30 -4.91
N PRO A 12 14.95 -0.44 -5.85
CA PRO A 12 13.67 -1.06 -5.55
C PRO A 12 13.83 -2.56 -5.21
N GLN A 13 14.83 -3.24 -5.76
CA GLN A 13 15.09 -4.67 -5.51
C GLN A 13 15.42 -4.95 -4.04
N GLU A 14 16.15 -4.05 -3.38
CA GLU A 14 16.42 -4.15 -1.94
C GLU A 14 15.13 -4.11 -1.10
N LEU A 15 14.11 -3.41 -1.58
CA LEU A 15 12.81 -3.33 -0.93
C LEU A 15 11.90 -4.51 -1.25
N HIS A 16 12.19 -5.34 -2.26
CA HIS A 16 11.33 -6.48 -2.62
C HIS A 16 11.24 -7.50 -1.49
N ALA A 17 12.37 -7.79 -0.82
CA ALA A 17 12.39 -8.70 0.32
C ALA A 17 11.59 -8.14 1.52
N ALA A 18 11.75 -6.85 1.81
CA ALA A 18 11.00 -6.17 2.87
C ALA A 18 9.49 -6.09 2.54
N LEU A 19 9.16 -5.83 1.28
CA LEU A 19 7.80 -5.81 0.74
C LEU A 19 7.11 -7.15 0.94
N GLU A 20 7.75 -8.26 0.54
CA GLU A 20 7.19 -9.61 0.72
C GLU A 20 7.04 -9.99 2.20
N ALA A 21 8.02 -9.66 3.03
CA ALA A 21 7.98 -9.92 4.47
C ALA A 21 6.81 -9.18 5.12
N LYS A 22 6.65 -7.88 4.81
CA LYS A 22 5.54 -7.06 5.32
C LYS A 22 4.19 -7.44 4.74
N ALA A 23 4.12 -7.85 3.48
CA ALA A 23 2.90 -8.39 2.90
C ALA A 23 2.43 -9.63 3.65
N LYS A 24 3.34 -10.55 4.00
CA LYS A 24 3.02 -11.74 4.81
C LYS A 24 2.58 -11.38 6.23
N GLU A 25 3.29 -10.46 6.88
CA GLU A 25 2.95 -9.99 8.24
C GLU A 25 1.54 -9.38 8.33
N LEU A 26 1.14 -8.64 7.28
CA LEU A 26 -0.13 -7.93 7.21
C LEU A 26 -1.23 -8.70 6.45
N GLU A 27 -0.98 -9.96 6.11
CA GLU A 27 -1.87 -10.82 5.32
C GLU A 27 -2.39 -10.10 4.06
N LEU A 28 -1.48 -9.43 3.36
CA LEU A 28 -1.75 -8.74 2.10
C LEU A 28 -1.58 -9.71 0.95
N PHE A 29 -2.59 -9.73 0.09
CA PHE A 29 -2.56 -10.56 -1.11
C PHE A 29 -2.03 -9.72 -2.28
N PRO A 30 -1.28 -10.34 -3.22
CA PRO A 30 -0.97 -9.67 -4.48
C PRO A 30 -2.31 -9.31 -5.12
N GLY A 31 -2.55 -8.01 -5.31
CA GLY A 31 -3.84 -7.55 -5.83
C GLY A 31 -4.14 -8.27 -7.14
N SER A 32 -5.37 -8.78 -7.31
CA SER A 32 -5.77 -9.47 -8.53
C SER A 32 -5.47 -8.62 -9.76
N GLN A 33 -4.45 -9.06 -10.49
CA GLN A 33 -4.12 -8.84 -11.91
C GLN A 33 -3.59 -7.51 -12.45
N ASP A 34 -3.71 -6.33 -11.82
CA ASP A 34 -3.32 -5.08 -12.54
C ASP A 34 -2.75 -3.95 -11.67
N LYS A 35 -2.11 -4.29 -10.54
CA LYS A 35 -1.39 -3.30 -9.74
C LYS A 35 0.07 -3.67 -9.59
N SER A 36 0.78 -3.83 -10.70
CA SER A 36 2.22 -3.56 -10.69
C SER A 36 2.39 -2.05 -10.87
N ASN A 37 3.22 -1.42 -10.04
CA ASN A 37 3.72 -0.09 -10.38
C ASN A 37 5.05 -0.22 -11.12
N ASP A 38 5.62 0.91 -11.56
CA ASP A 38 6.92 0.94 -12.25
C ASP A 38 8.08 0.29 -11.45
N TRP A 39 7.91 0.02 -10.16
CA TRP A 39 8.95 -0.42 -9.22
C TRP A 39 8.73 -1.83 -8.65
N GLY A 40 7.58 -2.47 -8.90
CA GLY A 40 7.29 -3.82 -8.41
C GLY A 40 5.80 -4.12 -8.18
N PRO A 41 5.52 -5.28 -7.55
CA PRO A 41 4.15 -5.69 -7.23
C PRO A 41 3.56 -4.83 -6.11
N VAL A 42 2.26 -4.60 -6.16
CA VAL A 42 1.49 -3.97 -5.08
C VAL A 42 0.68 -5.03 -4.36
N TYR A 43 0.86 -5.10 -3.05
CA TYR A 43 0.10 -5.99 -2.17
C TYR A 43 -1.00 -5.18 -1.50
N SER A 44 -2.24 -5.67 -1.50
CA SER A 44 -3.32 -4.91 -0.87
C SER A 44 -4.37 -5.82 -0.27
N ASN A 45 -5.03 -5.33 0.78
CA ASN A 45 -6.22 -5.91 1.35
C ASN A 45 -7.27 -4.82 1.60
N ASP A 46 -8.35 -5.10 2.31
CA ASP A 46 -9.42 -4.12 2.57
C ASP A 46 -8.98 -2.91 3.40
N ARG A 47 -7.88 -3.04 4.13
CA ARG A 47 -7.40 -2.04 5.11
C ARG A 47 -6.15 -1.30 4.65
N PHE A 48 -5.31 -1.95 3.85
CA PHE A 48 -3.99 -1.48 3.51
C PHE A 48 -3.66 -1.70 2.04
N ASP A 49 -2.77 -0.86 1.53
CA ASP A 49 -2.14 -0.97 0.23
C ASP A 49 -0.64 -0.77 0.45
N LEU A 50 0.16 -1.78 0.14
CA LEU A 50 1.59 -1.81 0.36
C LEU A 50 2.30 -1.83 -1.00
N ARG A 51 3.17 -0.86 -1.20
CA ARG A 51 3.84 -0.63 -2.49
C ARG A 51 5.18 0.04 -2.31
N ILE A 52 6.02 -0.05 -3.33
CA ILE A 52 7.27 0.70 -3.41
C ILE A 52 7.00 2.03 -4.12
N ASP A 53 7.42 3.14 -3.54
CA ASP A 53 7.31 4.47 -4.14
C ASP A 53 8.71 5.07 -4.33
N LYS A 54 8.84 6.03 -5.24
CA LYS A 54 10.09 6.78 -5.42
C LYS A 54 9.88 8.18 -4.88
N HIS A 55 10.75 8.62 -3.97
CA HIS A 55 10.65 9.98 -3.43
C HIS A 55 10.93 11.01 -4.54
N PRO A 56 10.03 11.97 -4.79
CA PRO A 56 10.29 13.01 -5.78
C PRO A 56 11.45 13.90 -5.30
N GLY A 57 12.51 13.96 -6.11
CA GLY A 57 13.73 14.73 -5.79
C GLY A 57 14.80 13.98 -4.99
N ARG A 58 14.65 12.66 -4.78
CA ARG A 58 15.72 11.80 -4.21
C ARG A 58 15.94 10.57 -5.07
N GLU A 59 17.18 10.06 -5.07
CA GLU A 59 17.55 8.79 -5.70
C GLU A 59 17.26 7.59 -4.77
N GLU A 60 16.24 7.71 -3.92
CA GLU A 60 15.87 6.70 -2.92
C GLU A 60 14.44 6.23 -3.18
N TYR A 61 14.25 4.92 -2.99
CA TYR A 61 12.95 4.25 -3.02
C TYR A 61 12.50 4.02 -1.59
N CYS A 62 11.20 4.04 -1.37
CA CYS A 62 10.59 3.82 -0.06
C CYS A 62 9.48 2.78 -0.13
N LEU A 63 9.41 1.94 0.90
CA LEU A 63 8.32 1.01 1.11
C LEU A 63 7.20 1.76 1.83
N MET A 64 6.07 1.94 1.13
CA MET A 64 4.95 2.74 1.60
C MET A 64 3.76 1.85 1.92
N LEU A 65 3.25 1.97 3.14
CA LEU A 65 1.99 1.39 3.59
C LEU A 65 0.91 2.47 3.63
N LEU A 66 -0.10 2.33 2.78
CA LEU A 66 -1.22 3.24 2.70
C LEU A 66 -2.42 2.64 3.42
N HIS A 67 -2.89 3.35 4.44
CA HIS A 67 -4.08 2.98 5.17
C HIS A 67 -5.31 3.42 4.37
N LYS A 68 -6.05 2.45 3.85
CA LYS A 68 -7.35 2.67 3.24
C LYS A 68 -8.29 3.17 4.34
N LEU A 69 -8.91 4.32 4.11
CA LEU A 69 -10.05 4.72 4.93
C LEU A 69 -11.12 3.68 4.63
N ARG A 70 -11.34 2.76 5.56
CA ARG A 70 -12.48 1.85 5.48
C ARG A 70 -13.69 2.77 5.30
N ALA A 71 -14.40 2.65 4.18
CA ALA A 71 -15.74 3.21 4.11
C ALA A 71 -16.45 2.58 5.30
N GLY A 72 -16.66 3.36 6.36
CA GLY A 72 -17.51 2.91 7.44
C GLY A 72 -18.79 2.45 6.76
N ASN A 73 -19.28 1.28 7.12
CA ASN A 73 -20.67 0.93 6.88
C ASN A 73 -21.51 2.02 7.57
N SER A 74 -21.67 3.17 6.93
CA SER A 74 -22.53 4.24 7.35
C SER A 74 -23.93 3.72 7.05
N LEU A 75 -24.45 2.93 7.98
CA LEU A 75 -25.88 2.80 8.18
C LEU A 75 -26.52 4.21 8.31
N LEU A 76 -25.75 5.25 8.64
CA LEU A 76 -26.14 6.66 8.62
C LEU A 76 -26.28 7.28 7.22
N ASP A 77 -25.67 6.74 6.17
CA ASP A 77 -25.85 7.25 4.78
C ASP A 77 -27.20 6.81 4.19
N HIS A 78 -27.76 5.71 4.69
CA HIS A 78 -29.07 5.20 4.24
C HIS A 78 -30.25 6.00 4.80
N PHE A 79 -30.09 6.73 5.91
CA PHE A 79 -31.15 7.56 6.52
C PHE A 79 -31.19 9.00 5.99
N ARG A 80 -30.37 9.35 4.99
CA ARG A 80 -30.29 10.70 4.43
C ARG A 80 -30.61 10.76 2.95
N ARG A 81 -31.69 10.09 2.52
CA ARG A 81 -32.42 10.51 1.32
C ARG A 81 -33.92 10.58 1.62
N PRO A 82 -34.59 11.65 1.12
CA PRO A 82 -35.88 12.15 1.61
C PRO A 82 -37.05 11.19 1.37
#